data_AF-A0A6P5FQ17-F1
#
_entry.id   AF-A0A6P5FQ17-F1
#
_cell.length_a   1.000
_cell.length_b   1.000
_cell.length_c   1.000
_cell.angle_alpha   90.00
_cell.angle_beta   90.00
_cell.angle_gamma   90.00
#
_symmetry.space_group_name_H-M   'P 1'
#
loop_
_entity.id
_entity.type
_entity.pdbx_description
1 polymer ?
#
loop_
_entity_poly.entity_id
_entity_poly.type
_entity_poly.pdbx_seq_one_letter_code
_entity_poly.pdbx_strand_id
1 'polypeptide(L)'
;MHNKSILTPYSYINTPPCICILPSSPSRAQMESPYISSYEQWIRSQESDLRDLTTAAAEATSDVELQGRVDRSLRLYEEYAARRRALAAADGPTFFCPPWCSAFENAVLWMGGCRPTLAIRLLYSLSGLDLEARLDDFLRGLVHAPRGGLMALSARQINLVNELHCRTLREEDRLSARLATLHEDVADAPLLPLVIKDVRSIKN
;
A
#
# COMPACT_ATOMS: atom_id res chain seq x y z
N MET A 1 -33.85 40.38 -22.19
CA MET A 1 -35.05 39.52 -22.16
C MET A 1 -34.74 38.21 -22.88
N HIS A 2 -35.21 37.07 -22.34
CA HIS A 2 -35.41 35.76 -22.99
C HIS A 2 -34.29 35.21 -23.91
N ASN A 3 -33.48 34.21 -23.51
CA ASN A 3 -33.79 32.79 -23.27
C ASN A 3 -34.05 31.97 -24.56
N LYS A 4 -33.12 31.07 -24.92
CA LYS A 4 -33.40 29.64 -25.19
C LYS A 4 -32.13 28.78 -25.34
N SER A 5 -32.16 27.61 -24.70
CA SER A 5 -31.20 26.50 -24.74
C SER A 5 -31.32 25.62 -26.01
N ILE A 6 -30.66 24.42 -25.98
CA ILE A 6 -30.71 23.26 -26.90
C ILE A 6 -29.65 23.35 -28.03
N LEU A 7 -28.74 22.38 -28.26
CA LEU A 7 -28.43 21.08 -27.60
C LEU A 7 -26.93 20.71 -27.82
N THR A 8 -26.39 19.74 -27.08
CA THR A 8 -25.12 19.02 -27.38
C THR A 8 -25.38 17.57 -27.81
N PRO A 9 -24.67 17.02 -28.81
CA PRO A 9 -24.72 15.60 -29.12
C PRO A 9 -23.36 14.91 -28.92
N TYR A 10 -23.21 14.09 -27.87
CA TYR A 10 -22.39 12.89 -27.96
C TYR A 10 -23.05 11.77 -27.15
N SER A 11 -23.43 10.73 -27.88
CA SER A 11 -24.28 9.64 -27.42
C SER A 11 -23.47 8.42 -26.99
N TYR A 12 -23.89 7.81 -25.88
CA TYR A 12 -23.83 6.36 -25.60
C TYR A 12 -22.61 5.58 -26.13
N ILE A 13 -21.58 5.44 -25.29
CA ILE A 13 -20.77 4.22 -25.29
C ILE A 13 -21.32 3.32 -24.19
N ASN A 14 -21.94 2.21 -24.61
CA ASN A 14 -22.59 1.25 -23.73
C ASN A 14 -21.54 0.26 -23.20
N THR A 15 -20.81 0.65 -22.15
CA THR A 15 -19.88 -0.25 -21.46
C THR A 15 -20.67 -1.29 -20.64
N PRO A 16 -20.32 -2.60 -20.72
CA PRO A 16 -20.95 -3.61 -19.89
C PRO A 16 -20.71 -3.31 -18.40
N PRO A 17 -21.62 -3.74 -17.50
CA PRO A 17 -21.47 -3.51 -16.07
C PRO A 17 -20.36 -4.40 -15.53
N CYS A 18 -19.12 -3.91 -15.52
CA CYS A 18 -18.16 -4.36 -14.52
C CYS A 18 -18.80 -4.08 -13.15
N ILE A 19 -19.05 -5.15 -12.40
CA ILE A 19 -19.73 -5.13 -11.10
C ILE A 19 -18.76 -4.57 -10.05
N CYS A 20 -18.45 -3.28 -10.18
CA CYS A 20 -18.05 -2.45 -9.07
C CYS A 20 -19.29 -2.27 -8.21
N ILE A 21 -19.49 -3.15 -7.22
CA ILE A 21 -20.36 -2.86 -6.08
C ILE A 21 -19.63 -1.77 -5.26
N LEU A 22 -19.65 -0.55 -5.77
CA LEU A 22 -19.51 0.63 -4.94
C LEU A 22 -20.72 0.61 -4.00
N PRO A 23 -20.53 0.49 -2.67
CA PRO A 23 -21.65 0.63 -1.75
C PRO A 23 -22.28 2.01 -1.98
N SER A 24 -23.60 2.03 -2.18
CA SER A 24 -24.39 3.24 -2.43
C SER A 24 -23.99 4.35 -1.47
N SER A 25 -23.61 5.51 -2.00
CA SER A 25 -23.05 6.63 -1.24
C SER A 25 -23.85 6.91 0.04
N PRO A 26 -23.31 6.63 1.24
CA PRO A 26 -23.96 7.02 2.47
C PRO A 26 -24.03 8.55 2.55
N SER A 27 -25.09 9.07 3.17
CA SER A 27 -25.26 10.50 3.33
C SER A 27 -24.09 11.11 4.12
N ARG A 28 -23.84 12.41 3.91
CA ARG A 28 -22.66 13.15 4.40
C ARG A 28 -22.63 13.38 5.93
N ALA A 29 -23.38 12.57 6.70
CA ALA A 29 -23.54 12.70 8.13
C ALA A 29 -23.27 11.37 8.86
N GLN A 30 -22.11 11.33 9.51
CA GLN A 30 -21.98 10.86 10.89
C GLN A 30 -22.23 9.38 11.17
N MET A 31 -21.37 8.54 10.59
CA MET A 31 -20.52 7.74 11.48
C MET A 31 -19.10 7.76 10.89
N GLU A 32 -18.13 8.34 11.61
CA GLU A 32 -16.73 8.25 11.18
C GLU A 32 -16.36 6.78 11.11
N SER A 33 -16.06 6.28 9.91
CA SER A 33 -15.67 4.88 9.75
C SER A 33 -14.47 4.61 10.66
N PRO A 34 -14.51 3.60 11.55
CA PRO A 34 -13.40 3.29 12.45
C PRO A 34 -12.07 3.08 11.73
N TYR A 35 -12.11 2.73 10.44
CA TYR A 35 -10.95 2.68 9.56
C TYR A 35 -10.34 4.04 9.25
N ILE A 36 -11.17 5.03 8.90
CA ILE A 36 -10.73 6.37 8.52
C ILE A 36 -10.11 7.05 9.75
N SER A 37 -10.80 7.03 10.90
CA SER A 37 -10.27 7.61 12.14
C SER A 37 -9.00 6.90 12.62
N SER A 38 -8.92 5.57 12.50
CA SER A 38 -7.68 4.81 12.80
C SER A 38 -6.53 5.14 11.85
N TYR A 39 -6.81 5.33 10.55
CA TYR A 39 -5.81 5.72 9.55
C TYR A 39 -5.32 7.15 9.79
N GLU A 40 -6.21 8.11 10.00
CA GLU A 40 -5.83 9.50 10.30
C GLU A 40 -5.00 9.61 11.58
N GLN A 41 -5.37 8.87 12.63
CA GLN A 41 -4.57 8.81 13.86
C GLN A 41 -3.17 8.25 13.58
N TRP A 42 -3.08 7.16 12.80
CA TRP A 42 -1.80 6.57 12.44
C TRP A 42 -0.93 7.51 11.61
N ILE A 43 -1.47 8.18 10.58
CA ILE A 43 -0.73 9.18 9.80
C ILE A 43 -0.18 10.29 10.68
N ARG A 44 -0.99 10.87 11.58
CA ARG A 44 -0.53 11.90 12.54
C ARG A 44 0.58 11.38 13.46
N SER A 45 0.49 10.13 13.91
CA SER A 45 1.56 9.48 14.68
C SER A 45 2.84 9.31 13.86
N GLN A 46 2.74 8.86 12.60
CA GLN A 46 3.88 8.69 11.69
C GLN A 46 4.57 10.02 11.36
N GLU A 47 3.81 11.09 11.10
CA GLU A 47 4.36 12.44 10.87
C GLU A 47 5.05 13.01 12.12
N SER A 48 4.61 12.63 13.33
CA SER A 48 5.26 13.02 14.58
C SER A 48 6.54 12.21 14.81
N ASP A 49 6.50 10.90 14.59
CA ASP A 49 7.61 9.98 14.79
C ASP A 49 8.74 10.20 13.77
N LEU A 50 8.40 10.47 12.50
CA LEU A 50 9.37 10.85 11.46
C LEU A 50 10.12 12.14 11.83
N ARG A 51 9.42 13.15 12.38
CA ARG A 51 10.07 14.37 12.86
C ARG A 51 11.01 14.08 14.03
N ASP A 52 10.57 13.28 15.00
CA ASP A 52 11.37 12.89 16.17
C ASP A 52 12.66 12.15 15.77
N LEU A 53 12.54 11.16 14.87
CA LEU A 53 13.68 10.41 14.31
C LEU A 53 14.63 11.30 13.50
N THR A 54 14.09 12.22 12.69
CA THR A 54 14.91 13.14 11.87
C THR A 54 15.70 14.11 12.75
N THR A 55 15.08 14.67 13.79
CA THR A 55 15.75 15.53 14.76
C THR A 55 16.84 14.77 15.52
N ALA A 56 16.54 13.56 16.03
CA ALA A 56 17.53 12.75 16.75
C ALA A 56 18.75 12.38 15.88
N ALA A 57 18.53 12.07 14.60
CA ALA A 57 19.60 11.79 13.64
C ALA A 57 20.47 13.03 13.35
N ALA A 58 19.91 14.24 13.43
CA ALA A 58 20.64 15.50 13.24
C ALA A 58 21.40 15.95 14.51
N GLU A 59 20.85 15.68 15.70
CA GLU A 59 21.40 16.09 17.00
C GLU A 59 22.56 15.19 17.50
N ALA A 60 22.98 14.19 16.72
CA ALA A 60 24.00 13.21 17.09
C ALA A 60 23.68 12.51 18.44
N THR A 61 22.39 12.20 18.64
CA THR A 61 21.89 11.43 19.79
C THR A 61 22.58 10.06 19.89
N SER A 62 22.71 9.50 21.10
CA SER A 62 23.43 8.22 21.27
C SER A 62 22.74 7.04 20.56
N ASP A 63 23.51 6.05 20.12
CA ASP A 63 22.99 4.84 19.45
C ASP A 63 21.90 4.13 20.27
N VAL A 64 21.99 4.14 21.60
CA VAL A 64 21.02 3.51 22.51
C VAL A 64 19.68 4.25 22.50
N GLU A 65 19.71 5.58 22.51
CA GLU A 65 18.51 6.42 22.43
C GLU A 65 17.89 6.36 21.03
N LEU A 66 18.71 6.32 19.97
CA LEU A 66 18.26 6.11 18.59
C LEU A 66 17.58 4.75 18.43
N GLN A 67 18.15 3.67 18.98
CA GLN A 67 17.51 2.34 19.02
C GLN A 67 16.16 2.39 19.73
N GLY A 68 16.07 3.04 20.91
CA GLY A 68 14.81 3.19 21.65
C GLY A 68 13.71 3.93 20.88
N ARG A 69 14.09 4.90 20.03
CA ARG A 69 13.17 5.61 19.11
C ARG A 69 12.75 4.72 17.93
N VAL A 70 13.68 4.01 17.29
CA VAL A 70 13.39 3.05 16.21
C VAL A 70 12.45 1.94 16.71
N ASP A 71 12.69 1.39 17.90
CA ASP A 71 11.81 0.39 18.52
C ASP A 71 10.40 0.94 18.81
N ARG A 72 10.27 2.23 19.15
CA ARG A 72 8.96 2.89 19.30
C ARG A 72 8.27 3.00 17.94
N SER A 73 8.98 3.43 16.91
CA SER A 73 8.48 3.52 15.53
C SER A 73 7.90 2.18 15.06
N LEU A 74 8.67 1.09 15.22
CA LEU A 74 8.25 -0.26 14.86
C LEU A 74 6.98 -0.69 15.60
N ARG A 75 6.89 -0.46 16.92
CA ARG A 75 5.66 -0.74 17.70
C ARG A 75 4.44 0.02 17.17
N LEU A 76 4.57 1.28 16.75
CA LEU A 76 3.46 2.06 16.17
C LEU A 76 2.96 1.46 14.85
N TYR A 77 3.84 0.87 14.03
CA TYR A 77 3.45 0.11 12.85
C TYR A 77 2.73 -1.20 13.21
N GLU A 78 3.24 -1.95 14.20
CA GLU A 78 2.63 -3.20 14.68
C GLU A 78 1.22 -2.96 15.26
N GLU A 79 1.06 -1.93 16.09
CA GLU A 79 -0.22 -1.50 16.65
C GLU A 79 -1.24 -1.10 15.57
N TYR A 80 -0.79 -0.39 14.53
CA TYR A 80 -1.67 -0.03 13.41
C TYR A 80 -2.06 -1.27 12.59
N ALA A 81 -1.11 -2.17 12.30
CA ALA A 81 -1.40 -3.43 11.61
C ALA A 81 -2.36 -4.32 12.41
N ALA A 82 -2.23 -4.36 13.74
CA ALA A 82 -3.14 -5.07 14.64
C ALA A 82 -4.56 -4.45 14.61
N ARG A 83 -4.67 -3.12 14.74
CA ARG A 83 -5.95 -2.40 14.63
C ARG A 83 -6.63 -2.61 13.28
N ARG A 84 -5.89 -2.44 12.18
CA ARG A 84 -6.40 -2.67 10.81
C ARG A 84 -6.88 -4.11 10.61
N ARG A 85 -6.18 -5.11 11.20
CA ARG A 85 -6.62 -6.52 11.19
C ARG A 85 -7.87 -6.76 12.02
N ALA A 86 -8.01 -6.14 13.19
CA ALA A 86 -9.20 -6.28 14.03
C ALA A 86 -10.45 -5.71 13.35
N LEU A 87 -10.31 -4.59 12.63
CA LEU A 87 -11.39 -3.98 11.86
C LEU A 87 -11.77 -4.79 10.60
N ALA A 88 -10.85 -5.60 10.05
CA ALA A 88 -11.06 -6.41 8.83
C ALA A 88 -12.30 -7.30 8.87
N ALA A 89 -12.68 -7.80 10.05
CA ALA A 89 -13.86 -8.64 10.24
C ALA A 89 -15.19 -7.86 10.17
N ALA A 90 -15.17 -6.54 10.40
CA ALA A 90 -16.37 -5.70 10.39
C ALA A 90 -16.66 -5.10 9.00
N ASP A 91 -15.63 -4.80 8.23
CA ASP A 91 -15.75 -4.28 6.85
C ASP A 91 -14.53 -4.72 6.04
N GLY A 92 -14.65 -5.90 5.41
CA GLY A 92 -13.63 -6.46 4.53
C GLY A 92 -13.37 -5.63 3.26
N PRO A 93 -14.38 -5.08 2.56
CA PRO A 93 -14.18 -4.20 1.41
C PRO A 93 -13.26 -3.01 1.69
N THR A 94 -13.46 -2.27 2.79
CA THR A 94 -12.59 -1.14 3.16
C THR A 94 -11.15 -1.56 3.48
N PHE A 95 -10.92 -2.82 3.88
CA PHE A 95 -9.57 -3.34 4.08
C PHE A 95 -8.77 -3.44 2.78
N PHE A 96 -9.42 -3.84 1.67
CA PHE A 96 -8.79 -4.04 0.36
C PHE A 96 -8.93 -2.85 -0.60
N CYS A 97 -9.95 -2.02 -0.40
CA CYS A 97 -10.21 -0.80 -1.17
C CYS A 97 -10.36 0.41 -0.23
N PRO A 98 -9.26 0.89 0.40
CA PRO A 98 -9.36 2.00 1.33
C PRO A 98 -9.81 3.31 0.64
N PRO A 99 -10.65 4.14 1.30
CA PRO A 99 -11.21 5.35 0.69
C PRO A 99 -10.19 6.48 0.47
N TRP A 100 -8.98 6.35 1.03
CA TRP A 100 -7.86 7.28 0.83
C TRP A 100 -6.92 6.89 -0.33
N CYS A 101 -7.13 5.72 -0.94
CA CYS A 101 -6.37 5.25 -2.10
C CYS A 101 -7.10 5.60 -3.41
N SER A 102 -6.33 5.90 -4.46
CA SER A 102 -6.86 6.08 -5.81
C SER A 102 -7.42 4.77 -6.40
N ALA A 103 -8.22 4.89 -7.46
CA ALA A 103 -8.75 3.71 -8.17
C ALA A 103 -7.64 2.77 -8.69
N PHE A 104 -6.48 3.32 -9.09
CA PHE A 104 -5.32 2.53 -9.51
C PHE A 104 -4.69 1.77 -8.33
N GLU A 105 -4.44 2.46 -7.21
CA GLU A 105 -3.86 1.83 -6.01
C GLU A 105 -4.78 0.75 -5.44
N ASN A 106 -6.09 1.00 -5.43
CA ASN A 106 -7.09 0.02 -5.01
C ASN A 106 -7.15 -1.19 -5.96
N ALA A 107 -7.05 -0.98 -7.28
CA ALA A 107 -6.97 -2.08 -8.24
C ALA A 107 -5.68 -2.91 -8.06
N VAL A 108 -4.54 -2.27 -7.78
CA VAL A 108 -3.26 -2.94 -7.50
C VAL A 108 -3.33 -3.73 -6.17
N LEU A 109 -3.91 -3.15 -5.12
CA LEU A 109 -4.13 -3.84 -3.83
C LEU A 109 -5.07 -5.05 -3.98
N TRP A 110 -6.10 -4.94 -4.82
CA TRP A 110 -7.07 -6.01 -5.03
C TRP A 110 -6.53 -7.15 -5.90
N MET A 111 -5.91 -6.83 -7.04
CA MET A 111 -5.32 -7.85 -7.94
C MET A 111 -4.02 -8.45 -7.39
N GLY A 112 -3.18 -7.63 -6.78
CA GLY A 112 -1.83 -8.00 -6.36
C GLY A 112 -1.71 -8.37 -4.89
N GLY A 113 -2.66 -7.99 -4.04
CA GLY A 113 -2.51 -8.06 -2.58
C GLY A 113 -1.51 -7.02 -2.06
N CYS A 114 -1.04 -7.23 -0.82
CA CYS A 114 -0.01 -6.37 -0.23
C CYS A 114 1.37 -6.72 -0.80
N ARG A 115 2.10 -5.70 -1.32
CA ARG A 115 3.42 -5.85 -1.97
C ARG A 115 4.52 -5.04 -1.27
N PRO A 116 4.89 -5.35 -0.01
CA PRO A 116 5.94 -4.64 0.72
C PRO A 116 7.31 -4.62 0.00
N THR A 117 7.59 -5.55 -0.90
CA THR A 117 8.75 -5.54 -1.81
C THR A 117 8.85 -4.24 -2.60
N LEU A 118 7.74 -3.58 -2.95
CA LEU A 118 7.77 -2.29 -3.64
C LEU A 118 8.47 -1.21 -2.79
N ALA A 119 8.25 -1.18 -1.48
CA ALA A 119 8.93 -0.24 -0.58
C ALA A 119 10.44 -0.50 -0.52
N ILE A 120 10.85 -1.77 -0.52
CA ILE A 120 12.28 -2.15 -0.53
C ILE A 120 12.93 -1.82 -1.90
N ARG A 121 12.19 -1.97 -3.01
CA ARG A 121 12.65 -1.55 -4.33
C ARG A 121 12.78 -0.03 -4.45
N LEU A 122 11.85 0.73 -3.88
CA LEU A 122 11.93 2.19 -3.78
C LEU A 122 13.16 2.63 -2.98
N LEU A 123 13.50 1.95 -1.88
CA LEU A 123 14.74 2.19 -1.14
C LEU A 123 15.97 2.07 -2.07
N TYR A 124 16.11 0.96 -2.81
CA TYR A 124 17.21 0.80 -3.76
C TYR A 124 17.23 1.85 -4.88
N SER A 125 16.08 2.20 -5.44
CA SER A 125 15.99 3.24 -6.48
C SER A 125 16.40 4.62 -5.95
N LEU A 126 15.96 5.00 -4.75
CA LEU A 126 16.30 6.26 -4.12
C LEU A 126 17.79 6.30 -3.68
N SER A 127 18.35 5.19 -3.18
CA SER A 127 19.81 5.05 -2.99
C SER A 127 20.56 5.25 -4.31
N GLY A 128 20.12 4.60 -5.38
CA GLY A 128 20.77 4.68 -6.70
C GLY A 128 20.79 6.10 -7.28
N LEU A 129 19.70 6.84 -7.15
CA LEU A 129 19.61 8.24 -7.59
C LEU A 129 20.54 9.16 -6.78
N ASP A 130 20.63 8.98 -5.46
CA ASP A 130 21.53 9.75 -4.59
C ASP A 130 23.02 9.38 -4.80
N LEU A 131 23.32 8.15 -5.24
CA LEU A 131 24.65 7.76 -5.75
C LEU A 131 24.98 8.46 -7.07
N GLU A 132 24.10 8.33 -8.07
CA GLU A 132 24.33 8.83 -9.43
C GLU A 132 24.57 10.34 -9.42
N ALA A 133 23.76 11.09 -8.66
CA ALA A 133 23.91 12.53 -8.49
C ALA A 133 25.24 12.97 -7.86
N ARG A 134 25.94 12.09 -7.14
CA ARG A 134 27.20 12.39 -6.41
C ARG A 134 28.42 11.68 -6.99
N LEU A 135 28.24 10.87 -8.04
CA LEU A 135 29.28 9.99 -8.57
C LEU A 135 30.49 10.76 -9.11
N ASP A 136 30.26 11.85 -9.83
CA ASP A 136 31.33 12.69 -10.40
C ASP A 136 32.16 13.38 -9.29
N ASP A 137 31.51 13.94 -8.27
CA ASP A 137 32.20 14.52 -7.10
C ASP A 137 32.99 13.48 -6.30
N PHE A 138 32.46 12.27 -6.15
CA PHE A 138 33.16 11.16 -5.50
C PHE A 138 34.40 10.72 -6.30
N LEU A 139 34.27 10.54 -7.61
CA LEU A 139 35.39 10.17 -8.50
C LEU A 139 36.48 11.26 -8.56
N ARG A 140 36.11 12.53 -8.40
CA ARG A 140 37.04 13.67 -8.28
C ARG A 140 37.67 13.82 -6.89
N GLY A 141 37.28 12.99 -5.92
CA GLY A 141 37.75 13.06 -4.53
C GLY A 141 37.22 14.27 -3.75
N LEU A 142 36.18 14.95 -4.24
CA LEU A 142 35.58 16.14 -3.62
C LEU A 142 34.65 15.79 -2.45
N VAL A 143 34.23 14.53 -2.32
CA VAL A 143 33.34 14.03 -1.25
C VAL A 143 34.08 13.08 -0.32
N HIS A 144 34.14 13.44 0.97
CA HIS A 144 34.65 12.59 2.04
C HIS A 144 33.50 11.86 2.76
N ALA A 145 33.20 10.64 2.29
CA ALA A 145 32.16 9.73 2.78
C ALA A 145 30.70 10.27 2.69
N PRO A 146 29.70 9.40 2.48
CA PRO A 146 28.30 9.82 2.42
C PRO A 146 27.79 10.28 3.80
N ARG A 147 27.83 11.60 4.04
CA ARG A 147 27.21 12.24 5.21
C ARG A 147 25.71 12.43 4.99
N GLY A 148 24.95 11.38 5.31
CA GLY A 148 23.49 11.35 5.23
C GLY A 148 22.94 10.92 3.87
N GLY A 149 21.62 10.82 3.79
CA GLY A 149 20.91 10.27 2.63
C GLY A 149 20.81 8.74 2.64
N LEU A 150 20.11 8.19 1.65
CA LEU A 150 19.98 6.74 1.46
C LEU A 150 21.31 6.06 1.08
N MET A 151 22.35 6.85 0.81
CA MET A 151 23.72 6.41 0.58
C MET A 151 24.55 6.20 1.86
N ALA A 152 24.03 6.55 3.04
CA ALA A 152 24.72 6.34 4.31
C ALA A 152 24.71 4.88 4.81
N LEU A 153 24.06 3.96 4.08
CA LEU A 153 24.01 2.54 4.45
C LEU A 153 25.37 1.87 4.22
N SER A 154 25.96 1.35 5.30
CA SER A 154 27.16 0.51 5.23
C SER A 154 26.89 -0.79 4.45
N ALA A 155 27.95 -1.42 3.92
CA ALA A 155 27.83 -2.72 3.24
C ALA A 155 27.14 -3.80 4.11
N ARG A 156 27.32 -3.76 5.44
CA ARG A 156 26.60 -4.63 6.38
C ARG A 156 25.11 -4.34 6.41
N GLN A 157 24.70 -3.07 6.44
CA GLN A 157 23.29 -2.68 6.39
C GLN A 157 22.65 -3.03 5.04
N ILE A 158 23.36 -2.85 3.92
CA ILE A 158 22.89 -3.26 2.58
C ILE A 158 22.63 -4.78 2.54
N ASN A 159 23.52 -5.58 3.13
CA ASN A 159 23.32 -7.04 3.23
C ASN A 159 22.08 -7.40 4.07
N LEU A 160 21.83 -6.71 5.19
CA LEU A 160 20.62 -6.90 6.00
C LEU A 160 19.33 -6.51 5.25
N VAL A 161 19.37 -5.43 4.47
CA VAL A 161 18.25 -5.02 3.59
C VAL A 161 18.02 -6.07 2.50
N ASN A 162 19.07 -6.64 1.90
CA ASN A 162 18.95 -7.71 0.91
C ASN A 162 18.38 -9.01 1.53
N GLU A 163 18.80 -9.38 2.75
CA GLU A 163 18.22 -10.52 3.46
C GLU A 163 16.74 -10.28 3.80
N LEU A 164 16.37 -9.06 4.19
CA LEU A 164 14.97 -8.67 4.36
C LEU A 164 14.20 -8.80 3.04
N HIS A 165 14.72 -8.27 1.93
CA HIS A 165 14.13 -8.36 0.59
C HIS A 165 13.85 -9.81 0.18
N CYS A 166 14.84 -10.71 0.32
CA CYS A 166 14.68 -12.13 0.00
C CYS A 166 13.65 -12.84 0.88
N ARG A 167 13.52 -12.46 2.17
CA ARG A 167 12.48 -13.00 3.06
C ARG A 167 11.10 -12.46 2.70
N THR A 168 10.99 -11.17 2.41
CA THR A 168 9.74 -10.52 2.00
C THR A 168 9.19 -11.12 0.71
N LEU A 169 10.04 -11.33 -0.32
CA LEU A 169 9.66 -11.99 -1.57
C LEU A 169 9.07 -13.39 -1.32
N ARG A 170 9.73 -14.23 -0.50
CA ARG A 170 9.27 -15.59 -0.21
C ARG A 170 7.91 -15.62 0.47
N GLU A 171 7.67 -14.74 1.44
CA GLU A 171 6.37 -14.67 2.12
C GLU A 171 5.30 -14.03 1.24
N GLU A 172 5.64 -13.05 0.38
CA GLU A 172 4.72 -12.55 -0.65
C GLU A 172 4.28 -13.62 -1.63
N ASP A 173 5.21 -14.40 -2.19
CA ASP A 173 4.90 -15.50 -3.12
C ASP A 173 4.03 -16.56 -2.44
N ARG A 174 4.37 -16.93 -1.19
CA ARG A 174 3.59 -17.87 -0.37
C ARG A 174 2.17 -17.36 -0.10
N LEU A 175 2.02 -16.09 0.25
CA LEU A 175 0.70 -15.48 0.50
C LEU A 175 -0.10 -15.34 -0.79
N SER A 176 0.56 -15.01 -1.91
CA SER A 176 -0.06 -14.91 -3.24
C SER A 176 -0.61 -16.27 -3.69
N ALA A 177 0.17 -17.33 -3.57
CA ALA A 177 -0.25 -18.69 -3.91
C ALA A 177 -1.47 -19.13 -3.06
N ARG A 178 -1.44 -18.87 -1.74
CA ARG A 178 -2.57 -19.16 -0.86
C ARG A 178 -3.82 -18.34 -1.20
N LEU A 179 -3.66 -17.08 -1.59
CA LEU A 179 -4.77 -16.22 -2.00
C LEU A 179 -5.38 -16.71 -3.32
N ALA A 180 -4.57 -17.16 -4.27
CA ALA A 180 -5.04 -17.76 -5.53
C ALA A 180 -5.90 -19.01 -5.28
N THR A 181 -5.44 -19.97 -4.46
CA THR A 181 -6.24 -21.14 -4.09
C THR A 181 -7.55 -20.76 -3.40
N LEU A 182 -7.53 -19.78 -2.49
CA LEU A 182 -8.76 -19.29 -1.84
C LEU A 182 -9.72 -18.62 -2.84
N HIS A 183 -9.21 -17.95 -3.88
CA HIS A 183 -10.04 -17.37 -4.93
C HIS A 183 -10.68 -18.44 -5.83
N GLU A 184 -9.96 -19.53 -6.11
CA GLU A 184 -10.48 -20.72 -6.81
C GLU A 184 -11.58 -21.39 -5.99
N ASP A 185 -11.31 -21.76 -4.73
CA ASP A 185 -12.25 -22.41 -3.80
C ASP A 185 -13.57 -21.61 -3.63
N VAL A 186 -13.46 -20.28 -3.51
CA VAL A 186 -14.62 -19.39 -3.33
C VAL A 186 -15.39 -19.18 -4.64
N ALA A 187 -14.73 -19.26 -5.80
CA ALA A 187 -15.38 -19.13 -7.10
C ALA A 187 -16.14 -20.41 -7.51
N ASP A 188 -15.65 -21.60 -7.16
CA ASP A 188 -16.28 -22.87 -7.52
C ASP A 188 -17.70 -23.01 -6.95
N ALA A 189 -17.92 -22.58 -5.70
CA ALA A 189 -19.20 -22.71 -5.02
C ALA A 189 -20.40 -22.02 -5.74
N PRO A 190 -20.31 -20.74 -6.17
CA PRO A 190 -21.36 -20.09 -6.97
C PRO A 190 -21.33 -20.45 -8.47
N LEU A 191 -20.18 -20.83 -9.04
CA LEU A 191 -20.08 -21.13 -10.48
C LEU A 191 -20.68 -22.50 -10.84
N LEU A 192 -20.50 -23.53 -10.01
CA LEU A 192 -21.03 -24.87 -10.28
C LEU A 192 -22.56 -24.89 -10.53
N PRO A 193 -23.42 -24.24 -9.71
CA PRO A 193 -24.85 -24.15 -9.99
C PRO A 193 -25.20 -23.42 -11.30
N LEU A 194 -24.44 -22.38 -11.68
CA LEU A 194 -24.65 -21.63 -12.92
C LEU A 194 -24.35 -22.50 -14.14
N VAL A 195 -23.20 -23.17 -14.16
CA VAL A 195 -22.81 -24.11 -15.22
C VAL A 195 -23.85 -25.25 -15.35
N ILE A 196 -24.32 -25.80 -14.23
CA ILE A 196 -25.37 -26.85 -14.24
C ILE A 196 -26.69 -26.33 -14.84
N LYS A 197 -27.08 -25.09 -14.55
CA LYS A 197 -28.28 -24.47 -15.11
C LYS A 197 -28.18 -24.30 -16.63
N ASP A 198 -27.06 -23.77 -17.12
CA ASP A 198 -26.86 -23.52 -18.55
C ASP A 198 -26.76 -24.83 -19.34
N VAL A 199 -26.04 -25.83 -18.83
CA VAL A 199 -25.97 -27.17 -19.43
C VAL A 199 -27.34 -27.85 -19.50
N ARG A 200 -28.24 -27.61 -18.53
CA ARG A 200 -29.64 -28.09 -18.59
C ARG A 200 -30.47 -27.30 -19.60
N SER A 201 -30.24 -25.99 -19.73
CA SER A 201 -30.94 -25.15 -20.71
C SER A 201 -30.55 -25.40 -22.17
N ILE A 202 -29.45 -26.12 -22.42
CA ILE A 202 -29.01 -26.55 -23.76
C ILE A 202 -29.59 -27.92 -24.13
N LYS A 203 -30.08 -28.70 -23.15
CA LYS A 203 -30.59 -30.07 -23.32
C LYS A 203 -32.11 -30.18 -23.38
N ASN A 204 -32.82 -29.07 -23.21
CA ASN A 204 -34.28 -28.93 -23.31
C ASN A 204 -34.62 -27.97 -24.45
#